data_AF-A0A212FPQ6-F1
#
_entry.id   AF-A0A212FPQ6-F1
#
_cell.length_a   1.000
_cell.length_b   1.000
_cell.length_c   1.000
_cell.angle_alpha   90.00
_cell.angle_beta   90.00
_cell.angle_gamma   90.00
#
_symmetry.space_group_name_H-M   'P 1'
#
loop_
_entity.id
_entity.type
_entity.pdbx_description
1 polymer ?
#
loop_
_entity_poly.entity_id
_entity_poly.type
_entity_poly.pdbx_seq_one_letter_code
_entity_poly.pdbx_strand_id
1 'polypeptide(L)'
;CMLCEKAFRTGTALWEHHDAKHMNIKHTCTYCGRDFCYKSDLRKHEIRNHNRVKRDYIGGEPTYKQVERLQKIQEDEMEKWRQQQISEPNFMSVPDPKDFVQHNMYVSDVGPIIQPLGEFTFD
;
A
#
# COMPACT_ATOMS: atom_id res chain seq x y z
N CYS A 1 20.81 -32.47 -14.65
CA CYS A 1 21.27 -32.24 -13.27
C CYS A 1 22.54 -33.04 -13.09
N MET A 2 23.64 -32.41 -12.66
CA MET A 2 24.92 -33.10 -12.52
C MET A 2 24.98 -34.02 -11.29
N LEU A 3 24.01 -33.89 -10.36
CA LEU A 3 23.98 -34.64 -9.10
C LEU A 3 23.05 -35.87 -9.13
N CYS A 4 22.07 -35.91 -10.03
CA CYS A 4 21.14 -37.05 -10.17
C CYS A 4 20.81 -37.40 -11.62
N GLU A 5 21.61 -36.91 -12.57
CA GLU A 5 21.54 -37.19 -14.01
C GLU A 5 20.18 -36.93 -14.70
N LYS A 6 19.21 -36.32 -14.02
CA LYS A 6 17.93 -35.95 -14.62
C LYS A 6 18.07 -34.85 -15.67
N ALA A 7 17.48 -35.07 -16.84
CA ALA A 7 17.39 -34.09 -17.92
C ALA A 7 16.17 -33.18 -17.78
N PHE A 8 16.34 -31.90 -18.12
CA PHE A 8 15.29 -30.88 -18.10
C PHE A 8 15.31 -30.11 -19.42
N ARG A 9 14.14 -29.63 -19.85
CA ARG A 9 13.97 -28.90 -21.11
C ARG A 9 14.43 -27.44 -21.04
N THR A 10 14.47 -26.86 -19.84
CA THR A 10 14.84 -25.46 -19.61
C THR A 10 15.81 -25.34 -18.44
N GLY A 11 16.65 -24.30 -18.47
CA GLY A 11 17.57 -23.99 -17.37
C GLY A 11 16.84 -23.63 -16.06
N THR A 12 15.69 -22.96 -16.15
CA THR A 12 14.85 -22.64 -14.99
C THR A 12 14.34 -23.89 -14.27
N ALA A 13 13.85 -24.88 -15.01
CA ALA A 13 13.38 -26.14 -14.43
C ALA A 13 14.54 -26.94 -13.80
N LEU A 14 15.74 -26.88 -14.39
CA LEU A 14 16.93 -27.48 -13.80
C LEU A 14 17.32 -26.80 -12.48
N TRP A 15 17.25 -25.47 -12.43
CA TRP A 15 17.58 -24.69 -11.24
C TRP A 15 16.57 -24.92 -10.10
N GLU A 16 15.26 -24.85 -10.39
CA GLU A 16 14.23 -25.17 -9.40
C GLU A 16 14.34 -26.60 -8.87
N HIS A 17 14.66 -27.55 -9.75
CA HIS A 17 14.94 -28.92 -9.34
C HIS A 17 16.16 -29.01 -8.41
N HIS A 18 17.24 -28.30 -8.74
CA HIS A 18 18.46 -28.29 -7.94
C HIS A 18 18.19 -27.74 -6.53
N ASP A 19 17.50 -26.62 -6.44
CA ASP A 19 17.11 -26.00 -5.17
C ASP A 19 16.25 -26.94 -4.32
N ALA A 20 15.22 -27.54 -4.94
CA ALA A 20 14.28 -28.42 -4.25
C ALA A 20 14.88 -29.77 -3.82
N LYS A 21 15.81 -30.34 -4.60
CA LYS A 21 16.31 -31.72 -4.41
C LYS A 21 17.71 -31.82 -3.84
N HIS A 22 18.56 -30.83 -4.09
CA HIS A 22 19.96 -30.87 -3.69
C HIS A 22 20.31 -29.82 -2.65
N MET A 23 19.71 -28.62 -2.73
CA MET A 23 19.88 -27.59 -1.69
C MET A 23 18.84 -27.67 -0.59
N ASN A 24 17.78 -28.47 -0.78
CA ASN A 24 16.63 -28.60 0.12
C ASN A 24 16.04 -27.22 0.50
N ILE A 25 16.10 -26.27 -0.42
CA ILE A 25 15.53 -24.93 -0.26
C ILE A 25 14.01 -25.09 -0.31
N LYS A 26 13.35 -24.61 0.75
CA LYS A 26 11.90 -24.65 0.88
C LYS A 26 11.32 -23.23 0.91
N HIS A 27 10.08 -23.14 0.49
CA HIS A 27 9.27 -21.94 0.52
C HIS A 27 8.19 -22.12 1.58
N THR A 28 8.36 -21.40 2.69
CA THR A 28 7.45 -21.47 3.83
C THR A 28 6.29 -20.49 3.64
N CYS A 29 5.07 -20.96 3.88
CA CYS A 29 3.90 -20.10 3.92
C CYS A 29 3.93 -19.21 5.17
N THR A 30 3.80 -17.89 4.98
CA THR A 30 3.79 -16.94 6.10
C THR A 30 2.53 -17.00 6.95
N TYR A 31 1.43 -17.55 6.41
CA TYR A 31 0.15 -17.64 7.11
C TYR A 31 0.03 -18.89 8.00
N CYS A 32 0.58 -20.03 7.58
CA CYS A 32 0.45 -21.30 8.29
C CYS A 32 1.77 -22.02 8.58
N GLY A 33 2.91 -21.46 8.18
CA GLY A 33 4.24 -22.05 8.42
C GLY A 33 4.54 -23.32 7.62
N ARG A 34 3.70 -23.71 6.66
CA ARG A 34 3.89 -24.92 5.89
C ARG A 34 4.95 -24.74 4.80
N ASP A 35 5.86 -25.71 4.71
CA ASP A 35 6.92 -25.70 3.71
C ASP A 35 6.51 -26.35 2.39
N PHE A 36 6.99 -25.77 1.29
CA PHE A 36 6.80 -26.25 -0.08
C PHE A 36 8.13 -26.27 -0.83
N CYS A 37 8.36 -27.27 -1.68
CA CYS A 37 9.59 -27.36 -2.47
C CYS A 37 9.63 -26.39 -3.65
N TYR A 38 8.48 -25.89 -4.11
CA TYR A 38 8.37 -25.01 -5.27
C TYR A 38 7.50 -23.79 -4.98
N LYS A 39 7.88 -22.63 -5.52
CA LYS A 39 7.13 -21.37 -5.36
C LYS A 39 5.71 -21.45 -5.92
N SER A 40 5.53 -22.18 -7.03
CA SER A 40 4.24 -22.39 -7.66
C SER A 40 3.27 -23.15 -6.75
N ASP A 41 3.76 -24.11 -5.98
CA ASP A 41 2.96 -24.90 -5.04
C ASP A 41 2.60 -24.10 -3.79
N LEU A 42 3.54 -23.33 -3.23
CA LEU A 42 3.24 -22.39 -2.16
C LEU A 42 2.13 -21.42 -2.57
N ARG A 43 2.22 -20.84 -3.77
CA ARG A 43 1.22 -19.89 -4.26
C ARG A 43 -0.16 -20.53 -4.43
N LYS A 44 -0.25 -21.74 -5.01
CA LYS A 44 -1.51 -22.49 -5.09
C LYS A 44 -2.09 -22.75 -3.70
N HIS A 45 -1.22 -23.07 -2.73
CA HIS A 45 -1.63 -23.25 -1.35
C HIS A 45 -2.18 -21.95 -0.74
N GLU A 46 -1.51 -20.82 -0.91
CA GLU A 46 -1.98 -19.52 -0.39
C GLU A 46 -3.31 -19.10 -1.01
N ILE A 47 -3.50 -19.33 -2.31
CA ILE A 47 -4.76 -19.03 -2.99
C ILE A 47 -5.90 -19.89 -2.41
N ARG A 48 -5.66 -21.19 -2.20
CA ARG A 48 -6.71 -22.12 -1.77
C ARG A 48 -7.01 -22.06 -0.27
N ASN A 49 -6.01 -21.83 0.56
CA ASN A 49 -6.13 -21.96 2.02
C ASN A 49 -6.10 -20.60 2.74
N HIS A 50 -5.64 -19.54 2.07
CA HIS A 50 -5.51 -18.20 2.64
C HIS A 50 -6.18 -17.12 1.76
N ASN A 51 -7.06 -17.53 0.84
CA ASN A 51 -7.81 -16.66 -0.07
C ASN A 51 -6.95 -15.60 -0.79
N ARG A 52 -5.67 -15.90 -1.06
CA ARG A 52 -4.78 -14.98 -1.76
C ARG A 52 -5.26 -14.83 -3.21
N VAL A 53 -5.39 -13.59 -3.67
CA VAL A 53 -5.84 -13.29 -5.04
C VAL A 53 -4.89 -13.94 -6.06
N LYS A 54 -5.45 -14.68 -7.03
CA LYS A 54 -4.72 -15.19 -8.18
C LYS A 54 -4.23 -13.99 -9.00
N ARG A 55 -2.94 -13.67 -8.91
CA ARG A 55 -2.30 -12.90 -9.97
C ARG A 55 -2.14 -13.81 -11.18
N ASP A 56 -2.29 -13.30 -12.39
CA ASP A 56 -2.29 -14.12 -13.60
C ASP A 56 -0.90 -14.58 -14.06
N TYR A 57 0.17 -14.15 -13.38
CA TYR A 57 1.53 -14.47 -13.81
C TYR A 57 2.49 -14.77 -12.64
N ILE A 58 3.38 -15.75 -12.84
CA ILE A 58 4.48 -16.14 -11.94
C ILE A 58 5.78 -15.87 -12.71
N GLY A 59 6.54 -14.84 -12.33
CA GLY A 59 7.91 -14.58 -12.83
C GLY A 59 8.06 -13.28 -13.62
N GLY A 60 8.47 -12.20 -12.95
CA GLY A 60 8.66 -10.88 -13.58
C GLY A 60 7.37 -10.05 -13.65
N GLU A 61 7.50 -8.76 -13.92
CA GLU A 61 6.53 -7.69 -13.66
C GLU A 61 5.06 -7.93 -14.09
N PRO A 62 4.08 -7.26 -13.45
CA PRO A 62 2.68 -7.35 -13.83
C PRO A 62 2.50 -6.99 -15.30
N THR A 63 1.83 -7.84 -16.07
CA THR A 63 1.48 -7.53 -17.46
C THR A 63 0.59 -6.28 -17.50
N TYR A 64 0.65 -5.51 -18.58
CA TYR A 64 -0.18 -4.31 -18.73
C TYR A 64 -1.68 -4.59 -18.52
N LYS A 65 -2.17 -5.77 -18.92
CA LYS A 65 -3.57 -6.22 -18.69
C LYS A 65 -3.89 -6.47 -17.21
N GLN A 66 -2.92 -6.91 -16.42
CA GLN A 66 -3.08 -7.07 -14.97
C GLN A 66 -3.13 -5.71 -14.27
N VAL A 67 -2.33 -4.74 -14.74
CA VAL A 67 -2.35 -3.36 -14.23
C VAL A 67 -3.70 -2.71 -14.53
N GLU A 68 -4.18 -2.84 -15.77
CA GLU A 68 -5.49 -2.33 -16.20
C GLU A 68 -6.65 -2.92 -15.36
N ARG A 69 -6.63 -4.24 -15.12
CA ARG A 69 -7.66 -4.87 -14.25
C ARG A 69 -7.61 -4.33 -12.82
N LEU A 70 -6.43 -4.09 -12.26
CA LEU A 70 -6.28 -3.57 -10.91
C LEU A 70 -6.72 -2.10 -10.81
N GLN A 71 -6.41 -1.28 -11.81
CA GLN A 71 -6.91 0.09 -11.92
C GLN A 71 -8.43 0.12 -11.97
N LYS A 72 -9.04 -0.76 -12.77
CA LYS A 72 -10.50 -0.85 -12.85
C LYS A 72 -11.15 -1.28 -11.53
N ILE A 73 -10.56 -2.24 -10.82
CA ILE A 73 -11.04 -2.65 -9.49
C ILE A 73 -10.97 -1.46 -8.51
N GLN A 74 -9.89 -0.68 -8.55
CA GLN A 74 -9.75 0.51 -7.71
C GLN A 74 -10.79 1.59 -8.04
N GLU A 75 -11.08 1.81 -9.32
CA GLU A 75 -12.14 2.71 -9.77
C GLU A 75 -13.53 2.21 -9.35
N ASP A 76 -13.82 0.92 -9.51
CA ASP A 76 -15.08 0.31 -9.09
C ASP A 76 -15.28 0.38 -7.57
N GLU A 77 -14.21 0.23 -6.77
CA GLU A 77 -14.25 0.39 -5.32
C GLU A 77 -14.44 1.87 -4.91
N MET A 78 -13.76 2.79 -5.58
CA MET A 78 -13.91 4.23 -5.36
C MET A 78 -15.32 4.71 -5.74
N GLU A 79 -15.90 4.15 -6.79
CA GLU A 79 -17.26 4.47 -7.23
C GLU A 79 -18.31 3.89 -6.27
N LYS A 80 -18.10 2.66 -5.77
CA LYS A 80 -18.94 2.10 -4.69
C LYS A 80 -18.87 2.94 -3.43
N TRP A 81 -17.69 3.41 -3.05
CA TRP A 81 -17.52 4.31 -1.91
C TRP A 81 -18.26 5.64 -2.14
N ARG A 82 -18.15 6.23 -3.34
CA ARG A 82 -18.89 7.44 -3.72
C ARG A 82 -20.41 7.25 -3.63
N GLN A 83 -20.92 6.10 -4.08
CA GLN A 83 -22.35 5.78 -4.03
C GLN A 83 -22.86 5.57 -2.59
N GLN A 84 -22.04 5.03 -1.71
CA GLN A 84 -22.37 4.92 -0.28
C GLN A 84 -22.49 6.31 0.38
N GLN A 85 -21.63 7.27 0.02
CA GLN A 85 -21.69 8.65 0.51
C GLN A 85 -22.89 9.44 -0.02
N ILE A 86 -23.53 9.02 -1.11
CA ILE A 86 -24.77 9.63 -1.65
C ILE A 86 -26.02 9.09 -0.93
N SER A 87 -25.91 7.95 -0.25
CA SER A 87 -27.01 7.33 0.49
C SER A 87 -27.14 7.80 1.94
N GLU A 88 -26.12 8.49 2.48
CA GLU A 88 -26.26 9.19 3.76
C GLU A 88 -26.92 10.56 3.51
N PRO A 89 -28.08 10.85 4.15
CA PRO A 89 -28.69 12.15 4.03
C PRO A 89 -27.74 13.19 4.63
N ASN A 90 -27.29 14.09 3.78
CA ASN A 90 -26.49 15.27 4.06
C ASN A 90 -26.75 15.85 5.47
N PHE A 91 -25.79 15.70 6.38
CA PHE A 91 -25.71 16.54 7.56
C PHE A 91 -24.26 16.97 7.77
N MET A 92 -23.84 18.00 7.05
CA MET A 92 -22.94 19.03 7.56
C MET A 92 -23.26 20.31 6.78
N SER A 93 -24.17 21.11 7.31
CA SER A 93 -24.34 22.50 6.87
C SER A 93 -23.04 23.25 7.12
N VAL A 94 -22.41 23.74 6.06
CA VAL A 94 -21.29 24.68 6.13
C VAL A 94 -21.84 25.98 6.73
N PRO A 95 -21.34 26.47 7.88
CA PRO A 95 -21.79 27.76 8.42
C PRO A 95 -21.42 28.90 7.46
N ASP A 96 -22.30 29.88 7.33
CA ASP A 96 -22.11 31.06 6.49
C ASP A 96 -20.88 31.85 7.00
N PRO A 97 -19.92 32.28 6.15
CA PRO A 97 -18.73 33.01 6.58
C PRO A 97 -19.00 34.31 7.37
N LYS A 98 -20.26 34.76 7.43
CA LYS A 98 -20.70 35.95 8.16
C LYS A 98 -21.04 35.70 9.64
N ASP A 99 -21.10 34.44 10.07
CA ASP A 99 -21.36 34.09 11.48
C ASP A 99 -20.12 34.11 12.37
N PHE A 100 -18.94 34.45 11.82
CA PHE A 100 -17.76 34.77 12.61
C PHE A 100 -17.88 36.18 13.21
N VAL A 101 -18.88 36.37 14.07
CA VAL A 101 -18.97 37.55 14.92
C VAL A 101 -17.90 37.43 15.99
N GLN A 102 -16.77 38.06 15.71
CA GLN A 102 -15.76 38.42 16.69
C GLN A 102 -16.42 39.36 17.72
N HIS A 103 -16.88 38.83 18.85
CA HIS A 103 -17.14 39.67 20.01
C HIS A 103 -17.02 38.91 21.33
N ASN A 104 -15.98 39.23 22.08
CA ASN A 104 -16.16 40.08 23.26
C ASN A 104 -14.80 40.65 23.68
N MET A 105 -14.60 41.96 23.52
CA MET A 105 -15.04 43.08 24.38
C MET A 105 -13.85 43.57 25.22
N TYR A 106 -13.20 44.63 24.72
CA TYR A 106 -12.79 45.89 25.39
C TYR A 106 -12.74 45.88 26.93
N VAL A 107 -11.76 46.43 27.67
CA VAL A 107 -10.52 47.21 27.45
C VAL A 107 -9.84 47.33 28.83
N SER A 108 -8.52 47.57 28.88
CA SER A 108 -7.93 48.44 29.92
C SER A 108 -6.62 49.05 29.41
N ASP A 109 -6.76 50.30 28.98
CA ASP A 109 -5.81 51.41 28.86
C ASP A 109 -4.35 51.21 29.31
N VAL A 110 -3.40 51.48 28.40
CA VAL A 110 -2.46 52.62 28.48
C VAL A 110 -1.81 52.85 27.10
N GLY A 111 -1.74 54.12 26.68
CA GLY A 111 -1.25 54.58 25.37
C GLY A 111 0.28 54.65 25.22
N PRO A 112 0.84 55.62 24.46
CA PRO A 112 1.42 55.30 23.16
C PRO A 112 2.92 55.67 23.01
N ILE A 113 3.47 55.29 21.85
CA ILE A 113 4.63 55.88 21.14
C ILE A 113 6.06 55.48 21.61
N ILE A 114 6.91 55.27 20.59
CA ILE A 114 8.36 55.61 20.45
C ILE A 114 9.30 54.39 20.33
N GLN A 115 9.82 54.18 19.11
CA GLN A 115 11.09 53.47 18.85
C GLN A 115 12.27 54.23 19.48
N PRO A 116 13.33 53.52 19.90
CA PRO A 116 14.69 53.98 19.61
C PRO A 116 15.45 52.86 18.86
N LEU A 117 15.94 53.10 17.63
CA LEU A 117 17.26 53.66 17.31
C LEU A 117 18.42 53.06 18.12
N GLY A 118 19.22 52.22 17.45
CA GLY A 118 20.67 52.01 17.67
C GLY A 118 21.10 51.52 19.06
N GLU A 119 22.27 50.96 19.33
CA GLU A 119 23.53 50.77 18.59
C GLU A 119 24.47 50.00 19.57
N PHE A 120 25.66 49.56 19.11
CA PHE A 120 26.83 49.05 19.89
C PHE A 120 26.83 47.58 20.40
N THR A 121 27.53 46.65 19.70
CA THR A 121 28.92 46.09 19.88
C THR A 121 29.13 45.30 21.19
N PHE A 122 29.82 44.16 21.28
CA PHE A 122 31.25 43.82 21.03
C PHE A 122 31.34 42.28 21.32
N ASP A 123 32.14 41.42 20.69
CA ASP A 123 33.61 41.33 20.55
C ASP A 123 33.92 40.41 19.34
#